data_AF-A0A067DZD6-F1
#
_entry.id   AF-A0A067DZD6-F1
#
_cell.length_a   1.000
_cell.length_b   1.000
_cell.length_c   1.000
_cell.angle_alpha   90.00
_cell.angle_beta   90.00
_cell.angle_gamma   90.00
#
_symmetry.space_group_name_H-M   'P 1'
#
loop_
_entity.id
_entity.type
_entity.pdbx_description
1 polymer ?
#
loop_
_entity_poly.entity_id
_entity_poly.type
_entity_poly.pdbx_seq_one_letter_code
_entity_poly.pdbx_strand_id
1 'polypeptide(L)'
;MHMASSSSGISIPAPEAVQFLVSSLADESPIVREASMASLKDIAALNPLLVLDCCLAVSRGGRRRFGNMAGIFQVMAFAVRALDENDIDPAFMSKLSRIATAEMISSKELNTDWQRAASALLVSIGSHLPDLVLLGFLLSLSPLSLLLMFTPRLKGVLVRVLPILGNIRDVHRPIFANAFKCWCQAAWQYSVDFPSHSFLDGDIMSFLNSAFELLLRVWATSRDLKVRVSTVDALGQMVGLITRSQLKGALPKLVPSILELYKKDQDTALVATCSLHNLLNASLLSETGPPLLDVEVLLLFFFFNSPQISIHFFSRFSFDVLVLILVVFNQLQIC
;
A
#
# COMPACT_ATOMS: atom_id res chain seq x y z
N MET A 1 63.49 -5.50 8.08
CA MET A 1 62.38 -5.10 7.21
C MET A 1 61.11 -5.68 7.82
N HIS A 2 60.53 -4.99 8.81
CA HIS A 2 59.29 -5.41 9.45
C HIS A 2 58.14 -4.66 8.77
N MET A 3 57.30 -5.40 8.05
CA MET A 3 56.03 -4.89 7.54
C MET A 3 55.09 -4.66 8.73
N ALA A 4 54.71 -3.41 8.95
CA ALA A 4 53.58 -3.08 9.80
C ALA A 4 52.30 -3.43 9.04
N SER A 5 51.56 -4.41 9.54
CA SER A 5 50.19 -4.69 9.11
C SER A 5 49.29 -3.54 9.58
N SER A 6 48.83 -2.71 8.66
CA SER A 6 47.76 -1.75 8.91
C SER A 6 46.45 -2.50 9.10
N SER A 7 46.07 -2.76 10.34
CA SER A 7 44.69 -3.14 10.68
C SER A 7 43.81 -1.92 10.41
N SER A 8 43.07 -1.92 9.31
CA SER A 8 41.93 -1.03 9.11
C SER A 8 40.82 -1.43 10.09
N GLY A 9 40.99 -1.06 11.35
CA GLY A 9 39.96 -1.20 12.36
C GLY A 9 38.84 -0.23 12.02
N ILE A 10 37.67 -0.77 11.68
CA ILE A 10 36.43 0.00 11.63
C ILE A 10 36.18 0.47 13.07
N SER A 11 36.61 1.69 13.40
CA SER A 11 36.39 2.26 14.71
C SER A 11 34.88 2.44 14.92
N ILE A 12 34.33 1.79 15.95
CA ILE A 12 32.93 1.93 16.32
C ILE A 12 32.69 3.41 16.71
N PRO A 13 31.71 4.09 16.12
CA PRO A 13 31.47 5.50 16.43
C PRO A 13 31.09 5.70 17.90
N ALA A 14 31.62 6.75 18.51
CA ALA A 14 31.37 7.06 19.92
C ALA A 14 29.87 7.36 20.17
N PRO A 15 29.23 6.74 21.19
CA PRO A 15 27.82 6.94 21.49
C PRO A 15 27.40 8.41 21.66
N GLU A 16 28.28 9.23 22.23
CA GLU A 16 28.04 10.66 22.46
C GLU A 16 27.93 11.43 21.15
N ALA A 17 28.74 11.06 20.15
CA ALA A 17 28.69 11.67 18.82
C ALA A 17 27.39 11.28 18.08
N VAL A 18 26.94 10.03 18.23
CA VAL A 18 25.66 9.58 17.65
C VAL A 18 24.49 10.31 18.32
N GLN A 19 24.51 10.47 19.64
CA GLN A 19 23.48 11.24 20.36
C GLN A 19 23.42 12.70 19.92
N PHE A 20 24.58 13.34 19.71
CA PHE A 20 24.63 14.69 19.17
C PHE A 20 23.97 14.76 17.79
N LEU A 21 24.34 13.86 16.87
CA LEU A 21 23.73 13.79 15.54
C LEU A 21 22.21 13.55 15.59
N VAL A 22 21.72 12.69 16.49
CA VAL A 22 20.28 12.49 16.70
C VAL A 22 19.61 13.78 17.19
N SER A 23 20.24 14.52 18.11
CA SER A 23 19.69 15.81 18.57
C SER A 23 19.63 16.85 17.45
N SER A 24 20.62 16.86 16.55
CA SER A 24 20.70 17.74 15.38
C SER A 24 19.63 17.46 14.32
N LEU A 25 18.89 16.34 14.42
CA LEU A 25 17.69 16.14 13.58
C LEU A 25 16.58 17.15 13.90
N ALA A 26 16.57 17.78 15.09
CA ALA A 26 15.65 18.84 15.47
C ALA A 26 16.21 20.26 15.24
N ASP A 27 17.35 20.40 14.57
CA ASP A 27 17.94 21.71 14.27
C ASP A 27 17.00 22.55 13.37
N GLU A 28 17.01 23.86 13.54
CA GLU A 28 16.20 24.81 12.75
C GLU A 28 16.65 24.83 11.28
N SER A 29 17.95 24.64 11.03
CA SER A 29 18.53 24.62 9.69
C SER A 29 18.23 23.32 8.95
N PRO A 30 17.56 23.37 7.76
CA PRO A 30 17.30 22.17 6.97
C PRO A 30 18.59 21.46 6.54
N ILE A 31 19.65 22.21 6.25
CA ILE A 31 20.95 21.67 5.84
C ILE A 31 21.57 20.83 6.96
N VAL A 32 21.46 21.29 8.22
CA VAL A 32 21.98 20.56 9.38
C VAL A 32 21.17 19.28 9.61
N ARG A 33 19.84 19.33 9.47
CA ARG A 33 18.99 18.14 9.58
C ARG A 33 19.32 17.10 8.51
N GLU A 34 19.51 17.52 7.27
CA GLU A 34 19.83 16.63 6.15
C GLU A 34 21.22 16.01 6.30
N ALA A 35 22.23 16.81 6.65
CA ALA A 35 23.59 16.31 6.90
C ALA A 35 23.62 15.32 8.07
N SER A 36 22.93 15.66 9.18
CA SER A 36 22.83 14.78 10.35
C SER A 36 22.13 13.47 10.00
N MET A 37 21.07 13.52 9.20
CA MET A 37 20.37 12.33 8.73
C MET A 37 21.24 11.46 7.82
N ALA A 38 22.01 12.05 6.92
CA ALA A 38 22.94 11.31 6.07
C ALA A 38 24.00 10.60 6.91
N SER A 39 24.66 11.32 7.83
CA SER A 39 25.66 10.74 8.72
C SER A 39 25.10 9.63 9.62
N LEU A 40 23.88 9.78 10.13
CA LEU A 40 23.23 8.74 10.92
C LEU A 40 22.91 7.48 10.11
N LYS A 41 22.59 7.61 8.81
CA LYS A 41 22.39 6.45 7.93
C LYS A 41 23.72 5.73 7.64
N ASP A 42 24.79 6.48 7.39
CA ASP A 42 26.12 5.90 7.21
C ASP A 42 26.58 5.14 8.47
N ILE A 43 26.34 5.71 9.65
CA ILE A 43 26.62 5.05 10.93
C ILE A 43 25.71 3.83 11.14
N ALA A 44 24.42 3.93 10.79
CA ALA A 44 23.49 2.81 10.93
C ALA A 44 23.85 1.62 10.04
N ALA A 45 24.53 1.84 8.91
CA ALA A 45 25.06 0.76 8.07
C ALA A 45 26.22 0.00 8.73
N LEU A 46 26.89 0.60 9.73
CA LEU A 46 28.01 0.00 10.46
C LEU A 46 27.60 -0.51 11.86
N ASN A 47 26.69 0.20 12.53
CA ASN A 47 26.20 -0.14 13.87
C ASN A 47 24.73 0.31 14.03
N PRO A 48 23.77 -0.48 13.50
CA PRO A 48 22.35 -0.14 13.54
C PRO A 48 21.79 -0.08 14.97
N LEU A 49 22.21 -0.95 15.87
CA LEU A 49 21.72 -1.01 17.25
C LEU A 49 22.05 0.27 18.03
N LEU A 50 23.27 0.79 17.91
CA LEU A 50 23.67 2.05 18.55
C LEU A 50 22.78 3.21 18.12
N VAL A 51 22.51 3.32 16.81
CA VAL A 51 21.64 4.37 16.26
C VAL A 51 20.21 4.21 16.77
N LEU A 52 19.68 2.98 16.78
CA LEU A 52 18.33 2.69 17.28
C LEU A 52 18.17 3.04 18.75
N ASP A 53 19.13 2.71 19.61
CA ASP A 53 19.11 3.06 21.02
C ASP A 53 19.15 4.58 21.25
N CYS A 54 20.00 5.30 20.50
CA CYS A 54 20.08 6.76 20.58
C CYS A 54 18.75 7.41 20.13
N CYS A 55 18.19 6.97 19.00
CA CYS A 55 16.88 7.43 18.53
C CYS A 55 15.76 7.10 19.53
N LEU A 56 15.81 5.91 20.14
CA LEU A 56 14.83 5.47 21.13
C LEU A 56 14.87 6.31 22.41
N ALA A 57 16.06 6.74 22.85
CA ALA A 57 16.20 7.60 24.02
C ALA A 57 15.49 8.95 23.82
N VAL A 58 15.64 9.55 22.64
CA VAL A 58 15.12 10.88 22.31
C VAL A 58 13.62 10.85 21.95
N SER A 59 13.13 9.76 21.35
CA SER A 59 11.71 9.59 21.02
C SER A 59 10.79 9.37 22.22
N ARG A 60 11.35 9.12 23.43
CA ARG A 60 10.57 8.99 24.68
C ARG A 60 9.92 10.33 25.06
N GLY A 61 8.65 10.49 24.70
CA GLY A 61 7.85 11.69 24.97
C GLY A 61 7.24 12.33 23.73
N GLY A 62 7.48 11.75 22.54
CA GLY A 62 6.78 12.09 21.31
C GLY A 62 7.09 13.47 20.76
N ARG A 63 6.21 13.95 19.87
CA ARG A 63 6.32 15.27 19.22
C ARG A 63 6.46 16.46 20.17
N ARG A 64 6.01 16.34 21.42
CA ARG A 64 6.14 17.41 22.43
C ARG A 64 7.57 17.62 22.90
N ARG A 65 8.41 16.58 22.84
CA ARG A 65 9.82 16.65 23.25
C ARG A 65 10.78 16.76 22.08
N PHE A 66 10.38 16.32 20.90
CA PHE A 66 11.23 16.38 19.71
C PHE A 66 10.45 16.91 18.50
N GLY A 67 10.85 18.07 17.98
CA GLY A 67 10.14 18.78 16.92
C GLY A 67 10.11 18.02 15.59
N ASN A 68 11.16 17.24 15.28
CA ASN A 68 11.28 16.50 14.02
C ASN A 68 11.18 14.98 14.21
N MET A 69 10.01 14.50 14.65
CA MET A 69 9.75 13.06 14.76
C MET A 69 9.83 12.33 13.40
N ALA A 70 9.61 13.03 12.29
CA ALA A 70 9.78 12.45 10.96
C ALA A 70 11.23 12.00 10.72
N GLY A 71 12.20 12.85 11.05
CA GLY A 71 13.62 12.52 10.93
C GLY A 71 14.03 11.33 11.77
N ILE A 72 13.56 11.25 13.03
CA ILE A 72 13.83 10.11 13.91
C ILE A 72 13.30 8.81 13.30
N PHE A 73 12.04 8.79 12.87
CA PHE A 73 11.46 7.56 12.32
C PHE A 73 12.11 7.15 11.00
N GLN A 74 12.57 8.09 10.17
CA GLN A 74 13.32 7.77 8.95
C GLN A 74 14.67 7.10 9.26
N VAL A 75 15.40 7.62 10.24
CA VAL A 75 16.67 7.03 10.68
C VAL A 75 16.46 5.66 11.31
N MET A 76 15.46 5.52 12.19
CA MET A 76 15.10 4.23 12.77
C MET A 76 14.69 3.21 11.68
N ALA A 77 13.90 3.62 10.68
CA ALA A 77 13.49 2.72 9.61
C ALA A 77 14.70 2.21 8.81
N PHE A 78 15.66 3.08 8.51
CA PHE A 78 16.89 2.70 7.83
C PHE A 78 17.73 1.74 8.70
N ALA A 79 17.92 2.07 9.97
CA ALA A 79 18.70 1.24 10.89
C ALA A 79 18.08 -0.14 11.12
N VAL A 80 16.75 -0.24 11.22
CA VAL A 80 16.07 -1.55 11.32
C VAL A 80 16.35 -2.41 10.08
N ARG A 81 16.33 -1.84 8.87
CA ARG A 81 16.63 -2.60 7.63
C ARG A 81 18.09 -3.04 7.52
N ALA A 82 18.98 -2.36 8.22
CA ALA A 82 20.41 -2.67 8.24
C ALA A 82 20.77 -3.70 9.33
N LEU A 83 19.82 -4.18 10.12
CA LEU A 83 20.06 -5.22 11.11
C LEU A 83 20.25 -6.59 10.46
N ASP A 84 21.22 -7.34 10.98
CA ASP A 84 21.38 -8.75 10.69
C ASP A 84 20.32 -9.58 11.42
N GLU A 85 20.01 -10.78 10.90
CA GLU A 85 18.98 -11.65 11.45
C GLU A 85 19.19 -12.01 12.94
N ASN A 86 20.46 -12.09 13.36
CA ASN A 86 20.84 -12.43 14.73
C ASN A 86 20.65 -11.28 15.73
N ASP A 87 20.58 -10.04 15.25
CA ASP A 87 20.46 -8.84 16.09
C ASP A 87 19.00 -8.41 16.32
N ILE A 88 18.05 -9.14 15.71
CA ILE A 88 16.62 -8.86 15.82
C ILE A 88 16.11 -9.35 17.18
N ASP A 89 15.93 -8.43 18.13
CA ASP A 89 15.20 -8.69 19.37
C ASP A 89 13.70 -8.34 19.23
N PRO A 90 12.78 -9.32 19.32
CA PRO A 90 11.34 -9.07 19.26
C PRO A 90 10.81 -8.11 20.33
N ALA A 91 11.39 -8.11 21.53
CA ALA A 91 10.97 -7.21 22.61
C ALA A 91 11.34 -5.76 22.28
N PHE A 92 12.56 -5.54 21.77
CA PHE A 92 13.01 -4.24 21.29
C PHE A 92 12.19 -3.73 20.11
N MET A 93 11.94 -4.57 19.11
CA MET A 93 11.10 -4.24 17.96
C MET A 93 9.67 -3.87 18.37
N SER A 94 9.12 -4.56 19.37
CA SER A 94 7.78 -4.28 19.91
C SER A 94 7.71 -2.88 20.51
N LYS A 95 8.79 -2.47 21.20
CA LYS A 95 8.90 -1.14 21.79
C LYS A 95 8.94 -0.04 20.73
N LEU A 96 9.70 -0.23 19.65
CA LEU A 96 9.76 0.70 18.51
C LEU A 96 8.39 0.80 17.81
N SER A 97 7.76 -0.35 17.54
CA SER A 97 6.43 -0.43 16.93
C SER A 97 5.37 0.32 17.75
N ARG A 98 5.41 0.17 19.08
CA ARG A 98 4.49 0.87 20.00
C ARG A 98 4.66 2.39 19.93
N ILE A 99 5.89 2.90 19.84
CA ILE A 99 6.15 4.35 19.76
C ILE A 99 5.62 4.90 18.43
N ALA A 100 5.94 4.26 17.31
CA ALA A 100 5.45 4.67 15.99
C ALA A 100 3.91 4.67 15.94
N THR A 101 3.29 3.59 16.46
CA THR A 101 1.83 3.44 16.50
C THR A 101 1.15 4.47 17.41
N ALA A 102 1.70 4.70 18.61
CA ALA A 102 1.17 5.69 19.54
C ALA A 102 1.19 7.11 18.96
N GLU A 103 2.28 7.48 18.28
CA GLU A 103 2.35 8.76 17.59
C GLU A 103 1.30 8.86 16.48
N MET A 104 1.15 7.82 15.64
CA MET A 104 0.16 7.78 14.56
C MET A 104 -1.28 8.00 15.04
N ILE A 105 -1.65 7.35 16.14
CA ILE A 105 -3.01 7.41 16.70
C ILE A 105 -3.27 8.73 17.46
N SER A 106 -2.23 9.35 18.04
CA SER A 106 -2.37 10.60 18.81
C SER A 106 -2.71 11.83 17.97
N SER A 107 -2.50 11.78 16.65
CA SER A 107 -2.67 12.95 15.77
C SER A 107 -4.12 13.14 15.32
N LYS A 108 -4.65 14.33 15.57
CA LYS A 108 -5.97 14.74 15.04
C LYS A 108 -5.91 15.14 13.56
N GLU A 109 -4.75 15.61 13.10
CA GLU A 109 -4.49 16.06 11.74
C GLU A 109 -3.58 15.09 10.98
N LEU A 110 -3.84 14.94 9.68
CA LEU A 110 -2.94 14.23 8.78
C LEU A 110 -1.76 15.14 8.46
N ASN A 111 -0.57 14.76 8.91
CA ASN A 111 0.67 15.36 8.44
C ASN A 111 1.48 14.26 7.77
N THR A 112 1.72 14.46 6.49
CA THR A 112 2.21 13.42 5.58
C THR A 112 3.59 12.93 5.94
N ASP A 113 4.44 13.74 6.56
CA ASP A 113 5.87 13.47 6.57
C ASP A 113 6.29 12.61 7.76
N TRP A 114 5.83 12.95 8.96
CA TRP A 114 6.09 12.11 10.12
C TRP A 114 5.21 10.85 10.12
N GLN A 115 3.97 10.91 9.61
CA GLN A 115 3.13 9.72 9.49
C GLN A 115 3.74 8.73 8.52
N ARG A 116 4.18 9.19 7.34
CA ARG A 116 4.90 8.36 6.36
C ARG A 116 6.18 7.78 6.96
N ALA A 117 6.92 8.54 7.75
CA ALA A 117 8.13 8.06 8.40
C ALA A 117 7.84 6.99 9.48
N ALA A 118 6.86 7.21 10.35
CA ALA A 118 6.43 6.25 11.38
C ALA A 118 5.98 4.92 10.74
N SER A 119 5.20 5.05 9.69
CA SER A 119 4.79 3.98 8.80
C SER A 119 5.96 3.22 8.17
N ALA A 120 6.97 3.92 7.63
CA ALA A 120 8.16 3.30 7.06
C ALA A 120 8.97 2.52 8.12
N LEU A 121 9.00 3.00 9.37
CA LEU A 121 9.59 2.26 10.48
C LEU A 121 8.81 0.97 10.78
N LEU A 122 7.48 1.06 10.89
CA LEU A 122 6.64 -0.12 11.09
C LEU A 122 6.85 -1.17 10.00
N VAL A 123 6.84 -0.76 8.74
CA VAL A 123 7.17 -1.62 7.59
C VAL A 123 8.52 -2.32 7.77
N SER A 124 9.54 -1.57 8.17
CA SER A 124 10.91 -2.10 8.32
C SER A 124 10.98 -3.10 9.47
N ILE A 125 10.22 -2.89 10.54
CA ILE A 125 10.09 -3.90 11.61
C ILE A 125 9.34 -5.13 11.08
N GLY A 126 8.31 -4.93 10.26
CA GLY A 126 7.47 -5.99 9.72
C GLY A 126 8.19 -6.90 8.72
N SER A 127 9.24 -6.42 8.04
CA SER A 127 10.07 -7.26 7.18
C SER A 127 10.88 -8.30 7.95
N HIS A 128 11.20 -8.02 9.21
CA HIS A 128 11.93 -8.91 10.10
C HIS A 128 10.98 -9.73 11.01
N LEU A 129 9.91 -9.11 11.51
CA LEU A 129 8.95 -9.70 12.45
C LEU A 129 7.52 -9.48 11.98
N PRO A 130 7.02 -10.29 11.03
CA PRO A 130 5.72 -10.08 10.43
C PRO A 130 4.55 -10.16 11.43
N ASP A 131 4.68 -10.93 12.52
CA ASP A 131 3.64 -11.05 13.55
C ASP A 131 3.43 -9.77 14.37
N LEU A 132 4.46 -8.94 14.49
CA LEU A 132 4.46 -7.81 15.40
C LEU A 132 3.81 -6.54 14.83
N VAL A 133 3.73 -6.45 13.49
CA VAL A 133 3.32 -5.23 12.79
C VAL A 133 1.92 -5.34 12.16
N LEU A 134 1.24 -6.45 12.43
CA LEU A 134 -0.07 -6.78 11.87
C LEU A 134 -1.18 -5.73 12.17
N LEU A 135 -0.95 -4.80 13.10
CA LEU A 135 -1.87 -3.69 13.43
C LEU A 135 -1.46 -2.32 12.83
N GLY A 136 -0.19 -2.13 12.44
CA GLY A 136 0.33 -0.87 11.87
C GLY A 136 0.30 -0.81 10.34
N PHE A 137 0.04 -1.95 9.71
CA PHE A 137 0.26 -2.23 8.29
C PHE A 137 -0.73 -1.56 7.31
N LEU A 138 -1.87 -1.05 7.78
CA LEU A 138 -2.91 -0.50 6.90
C LEU A 138 -2.68 0.96 6.46
N LEU A 139 -1.62 1.62 6.93
CA LEU A 139 -1.48 3.07 6.76
C LEU A 139 -0.34 3.55 5.85
N SER A 140 0.48 2.68 5.28
CA SER A 140 1.52 3.13 4.33
C SER A 140 1.97 2.12 3.30
N LEU A 141 1.98 2.63 2.07
CA LEU A 141 2.61 2.05 0.88
C LEU A 141 3.98 1.42 1.21
N SER A 142 4.10 0.12 0.94
CA SER A 142 5.38 -0.59 0.88
C SER A 142 5.34 -1.66 -0.22
N PRO A 143 6.48 -2.13 -0.74
CA PRO A 143 6.52 -2.87 -2.00
C PRO A 143 5.77 -4.20 -1.89
N LEU A 144 5.19 -4.60 -3.02
CA LEU A 144 4.39 -5.81 -3.22
C LEU A 144 4.99 -7.07 -2.56
N SER A 145 6.32 -7.17 -2.52
CA SER A 145 7.09 -8.24 -1.88
C SER A 145 6.81 -8.44 -0.39
N LEU A 146 6.57 -7.35 0.36
CA LEU A 146 6.21 -7.45 1.78
C LEU A 146 4.74 -7.83 1.93
N LEU A 147 3.82 -7.27 1.13
CA LEU A 147 2.41 -7.64 1.22
C LEU A 147 2.17 -9.13 0.87
N LEU A 148 2.93 -9.68 -0.08
CA LEU A 148 2.92 -11.11 -0.44
C LEU A 148 3.18 -12.04 0.75
N MET A 149 4.14 -11.68 1.62
CA MET A 149 4.50 -12.47 2.80
C MET A 149 3.40 -12.43 3.89
N PHE A 150 2.58 -11.38 3.89
CA PHE A 150 1.52 -11.16 4.87
C PHE A 150 0.15 -11.67 4.40
N THR A 151 -0.07 -11.85 3.10
CA THR A 151 -1.33 -12.35 2.51
C THR A 151 -1.96 -13.52 3.29
N PRO A 152 -1.23 -14.59 3.66
CA PRO A 152 -1.82 -15.71 4.43
C PRO A 152 -2.17 -15.36 5.90
N ARG A 153 -1.56 -14.31 6.49
CA ARG A 153 -1.79 -13.90 7.89
C ARG A 153 -2.85 -12.80 8.04
N LEU A 154 -3.34 -12.27 6.93
CA LEU A 154 -4.30 -11.17 6.88
C LEU A 154 -5.72 -11.55 7.34
N LYS A 155 -6.11 -12.83 7.35
CA LYS A 155 -7.43 -13.27 7.85
C LYS A 155 -7.76 -12.68 9.23
N GLY A 156 -6.80 -12.73 10.16
CA GLY A 156 -6.98 -12.18 11.51
C GLY A 156 -7.10 -10.65 11.56
N VAL A 157 -6.59 -9.93 10.56
CA VAL A 157 -6.71 -8.46 10.44
C VAL A 157 -8.04 -8.08 9.85
N LEU A 158 -8.45 -8.75 8.77
CA LEU A 158 -9.65 -8.43 8.01
C LEU A 158 -10.90 -8.52 8.90
N VAL A 159 -10.99 -9.55 9.75
CA VAL A 159 -12.08 -9.71 10.73
C VAL A 159 -12.20 -8.51 11.69
N ARG A 160 -11.07 -7.88 12.07
CA ARG A 160 -11.06 -6.74 12.99
C ARG A 160 -11.34 -5.40 12.30
N VAL A 161 -11.11 -5.32 10.98
CA VAL A 161 -11.21 -4.06 10.23
C VAL A 161 -12.65 -3.79 9.78
N LEU A 162 -13.42 -4.81 9.37
CA LEU A 162 -14.78 -4.64 8.82
C LEU A 162 -15.70 -3.76 9.69
N PRO A 163 -15.78 -3.96 11.03
CA PRO A 163 -16.67 -3.17 11.89
C PRO A 163 -16.29 -1.68 11.97
N ILE A 164 -15.02 -1.36 11.69
CA ILE A 164 -14.48 0.00 11.81
C ILE A 164 -14.61 0.75 10.48
N LEU A 165 -14.59 0.05 9.34
CA LEU A 165 -14.62 0.65 7.99
C LEU A 165 -15.81 1.60 7.77
N GLY A 166 -16.99 1.23 8.28
CA GLY A 166 -18.19 2.06 8.15
C GLY A 166 -18.08 3.42 8.83
N ASN A 167 -17.25 3.51 9.88
CA ASN A 167 -17.09 4.70 10.72
C ASN A 167 -15.85 5.54 10.35
N ILE A 168 -15.15 5.20 9.27
CA ILE A 168 -13.97 5.94 8.84
C ILE A 168 -14.37 7.31 8.28
N ARG A 169 -13.80 8.36 8.89
CA ARG A 169 -13.93 9.75 8.43
C ARG A 169 -13.38 9.91 7.01
N ASP A 170 -14.02 10.74 6.18
CA ASP A 170 -13.66 10.94 4.77
C ASP A 170 -12.16 11.19 4.56
N VAL A 171 -11.54 11.98 5.45
CA VAL A 171 -10.10 12.32 5.40
C VAL A 171 -9.18 11.08 5.40
N HIS A 172 -9.60 9.97 6.01
CA HIS A 172 -8.81 8.74 6.10
C HIS A 172 -9.19 7.70 5.04
N ARG A 173 -10.36 7.81 4.40
CA ARG A 173 -10.84 6.83 3.41
C ARG A 173 -9.87 6.57 2.25
N PRO A 174 -9.13 7.56 1.70
CA PRO A 174 -8.16 7.30 0.63
C PRO A 174 -7.02 6.37 1.07
N ILE A 175 -6.60 6.46 2.34
CA ILE A 175 -5.53 5.62 2.90
C ILE A 175 -6.01 4.17 2.98
N PHE A 176 -7.20 3.94 3.52
CA PHE A 176 -7.78 2.61 3.61
C PHE A 176 -8.09 2.02 2.24
N ALA A 177 -8.61 2.81 1.31
CA ALA A 177 -8.84 2.37 -0.07
C ALA A 177 -7.53 1.92 -0.73
N ASN A 178 -6.46 2.71 -0.58
CA ASN A 178 -5.15 2.31 -1.11
C ASN A 178 -4.59 1.06 -0.41
N ALA A 179 -4.85 0.86 0.89
CA ALA A 179 -4.49 -0.38 1.59
C ALA A 179 -5.22 -1.60 1.01
N PHE A 180 -6.54 -1.49 0.75
CA PHE A 180 -7.30 -2.52 0.06
C PHE A 180 -6.75 -2.83 -1.32
N LYS A 181 -6.43 -1.80 -2.09
CA LYS A 181 -5.81 -1.92 -3.41
C LYS A 181 -4.53 -2.75 -3.35
N CYS A 182 -3.57 -2.32 -2.52
CA CYS A 182 -2.27 -2.99 -2.39
C CYS A 182 -2.42 -4.43 -1.92
N TRP A 183 -3.34 -4.67 -0.98
CA TRP A 183 -3.63 -6.03 -0.52
C TRP A 183 -4.19 -6.90 -1.64
N CYS A 184 -5.16 -6.40 -2.42
CA CYS A 184 -5.73 -7.16 -3.53
C CYS A 184 -4.67 -7.46 -4.62
N GLN A 185 -3.75 -6.53 -4.88
CA GLN A 185 -2.64 -6.76 -5.80
C GLN A 185 -1.70 -7.86 -5.31
N ALA A 186 -1.36 -7.85 -4.02
CA ALA A 186 -0.53 -8.90 -3.43
C ALA A 186 -1.25 -10.25 -3.36
N ALA A 187 -2.56 -10.24 -3.11
CA ALA A 187 -3.41 -11.42 -3.15
C ALA A 187 -3.39 -12.08 -4.54
N TRP A 188 -3.50 -11.28 -5.60
CA TRP A 188 -3.35 -11.74 -6.98
C TRP A 188 -1.98 -12.34 -7.27
N GLN A 189 -0.92 -11.63 -6.92
CA GLN A 189 0.44 -12.13 -7.12
C GLN A 189 0.68 -13.43 -6.35
N TYR A 190 0.17 -13.54 -5.12
CA TYR A 190 0.26 -14.76 -4.32
C TYR A 190 -0.44 -15.94 -5.00
N SER A 191 -1.63 -15.74 -5.59
CA SER A 191 -2.30 -16.82 -6.34
C SER A 191 -1.53 -17.29 -7.57
N VAL A 192 -0.78 -16.39 -8.22
CA VAL A 192 0.06 -16.73 -9.38
C VAL A 192 1.31 -17.48 -8.94
N ASP A 193 1.96 -17.02 -7.87
CA ASP A 193 3.21 -17.58 -7.37
C ASP A 193 3.00 -18.92 -6.61
N PHE A 194 1.84 -19.10 -5.98
CA PHE A 194 1.52 -20.26 -5.13
C PHE A 194 0.14 -20.88 -5.47
N PRO A 195 -0.07 -21.43 -6.68
CA PRO A 195 -1.38 -21.92 -7.13
C PRO A 195 -1.94 -23.10 -6.32
N SER A 196 -1.08 -23.83 -5.61
CA SER A 196 -1.47 -24.94 -4.73
C SER A 196 -2.02 -24.52 -3.36
N HIS A 197 -1.89 -23.24 -2.99
CA HIS A 197 -2.36 -22.71 -1.71
C HIS A 197 -3.52 -21.74 -1.94
N SER A 198 -4.76 -22.23 -1.78
CA SER A 198 -5.92 -21.34 -1.76
C SER A 198 -5.91 -20.50 -0.47
N PHE A 199 -5.51 -19.24 -0.59
CA PHE A 199 -5.59 -18.28 0.51
C PHE A 199 -7.00 -17.69 0.66
N LEU A 200 -7.88 -17.81 -0.33
CA LEU A 200 -9.25 -17.30 -0.31
C LEU A 200 -10.21 -18.37 0.21
N ASP A 201 -10.31 -18.47 1.53
CA ASP A 201 -11.39 -19.25 2.15
C ASP A 201 -12.73 -18.49 2.15
N GLY A 202 -13.79 -19.15 2.59
CA GLY A 202 -15.14 -18.58 2.64
C GLY A 202 -15.24 -17.31 3.47
N ASP A 203 -14.49 -17.20 4.56
CA ASP A 203 -14.52 -16.04 5.45
C ASP A 203 -13.88 -14.82 4.78
N ILE A 204 -12.71 -14.99 4.16
CA ILE A 204 -12.01 -13.90 3.46
C ILE A 204 -12.83 -13.46 2.24
N MET A 205 -13.42 -14.39 1.49
CA MET A 205 -14.34 -14.05 0.41
C MET A 205 -15.54 -13.25 0.93
N SER A 206 -16.20 -13.69 2.01
CA SER A 206 -17.35 -12.96 2.56
C SER A 206 -17.00 -11.54 2.99
N PHE A 207 -15.82 -11.36 3.60
CA PHE A 207 -15.27 -10.08 3.98
C PHE A 207 -15.01 -9.20 2.75
N LEU A 208 -14.38 -9.75 1.70
CA LEU A 208 -14.10 -9.04 0.45
C LEU A 208 -15.37 -8.55 -0.23
N ASN A 209 -16.39 -9.39 -0.33
CA ASN A 209 -17.68 -8.98 -0.90
C ASN A 209 -18.32 -7.84 -0.08
N SER A 210 -18.26 -7.93 1.25
CA SER A 210 -18.81 -6.89 2.15
C SER A 210 -18.04 -5.57 2.06
N ALA A 211 -16.71 -5.63 2.07
CA ALA A 211 -15.86 -4.45 1.92
C ALA A 211 -16.05 -3.80 0.55
N PHE A 212 -16.13 -4.60 -0.51
CA PHE A 212 -16.38 -4.13 -1.87
C PHE A 212 -17.73 -3.41 -1.97
N GLU A 213 -18.78 -3.98 -1.40
CA GLU A 213 -20.11 -3.37 -1.36
C GLU A 213 -20.07 -2.03 -0.60
N LEU A 214 -19.42 -1.96 0.56
CA LEU A 214 -19.27 -0.73 1.34
C LEU A 214 -18.53 0.35 0.54
N LEU A 215 -17.38 0.01 -0.06
CA LEU A 215 -16.57 0.94 -0.85
C LEU A 215 -17.39 1.48 -2.03
N LEU A 216 -18.06 0.60 -2.78
CA LEU A 216 -18.88 0.99 -3.93
C LEU A 216 -20.11 1.81 -3.53
N ARG A 217 -20.77 1.47 -2.41
CA ARG A 217 -22.01 2.13 -2.02
C ARG A 217 -21.79 3.47 -1.35
N VAL A 218 -20.74 3.60 -0.55
CA VAL A 218 -20.52 4.75 0.34
C VAL A 218 -19.35 5.61 -0.10
N TRP A 219 -18.19 5.00 -0.42
CA TRP A 219 -16.95 5.76 -0.65
C TRP A 219 -16.84 6.25 -2.11
N ALA A 220 -17.28 5.44 -3.08
CA ALA A 220 -17.27 5.80 -4.50
C ALA A 220 -18.19 6.99 -4.82
N THR A 221 -19.19 7.23 -3.97
CA THR A 221 -20.11 8.37 -4.07
C THR A 221 -19.72 9.56 -3.19
N SER A 222 -18.51 9.55 -2.60
CA SER A 222 -18.05 10.65 -1.75
C SER A 222 -17.96 11.96 -2.54
N ARG A 223 -18.19 13.10 -1.87
CA ARG A 223 -18.02 14.43 -2.47
C ARG A 223 -16.55 14.77 -2.72
N ASP A 224 -15.64 14.17 -1.94
CA ASP A 224 -14.21 14.34 -2.08
C ASP A 224 -13.68 13.53 -3.28
N LEU A 225 -13.05 14.21 -4.24
CA LEU A 225 -12.49 13.58 -5.44
C LEU A 225 -11.39 12.57 -5.08
N LYS A 226 -10.54 12.86 -4.10
CA LYS A 226 -9.45 11.98 -3.68
C LYS A 226 -10.00 10.67 -3.13
N VAL A 227 -11.09 10.74 -2.36
CA VAL A 227 -11.80 9.55 -1.88
C VAL A 227 -12.34 8.74 -3.05
N ARG A 228 -13.01 9.38 -4.02
CA ARG A 228 -13.54 8.67 -5.20
C ARG A 228 -12.45 8.00 -6.02
N VAL A 229 -11.37 8.72 -6.35
CA VAL A 229 -10.24 8.19 -7.15
C VAL A 229 -9.60 6.99 -6.46
N SER A 230 -9.23 7.12 -5.19
CA SER A 230 -8.62 6.00 -4.45
C SER A 230 -9.58 4.83 -4.27
N THR A 231 -10.88 5.08 -4.15
CA THR A 231 -11.89 4.01 -4.03
C THR A 231 -12.07 3.26 -5.34
N VAL A 232 -12.15 3.96 -6.48
CA VAL A 232 -12.27 3.32 -7.79
C VAL A 232 -11.04 2.48 -8.10
N ASP A 233 -9.84 2.99 -7.81
CA ASP A 233 -8.59 2.25 -7.96
C ASP A 233 -8.60 0.95 -7.14
N ALA A 234 -9.05 1.02 -5.89
CA ALA A 234 -9.19 -0.15 -5.02
C ALA A 234 -10.23 -1.16 -5.54
N LEU A 235 -11.43 -0.68 -5.89
CA LEU A 235 -12.50 -1.52 -6.45
C LEU A 235 -12.02 -2.23 -7.72
N GLY A 236 -11.29 -1.54 -8.59
CA GLY A 236 -10.68 -2.10 -9.79
C GLY A 236 -9.73 -3.27 -9.51
N GLN A 237 -9.00 -3.27 -8.39
CA GLN A 237 -8.18 -4.44 -8.01
C GLN A 237 -8.99 -5.57 -7.36
N MET A 238 -10.11 -5.24 -6.71
CA MET A 238 -10.96 -6.20 -6.00
C MET A 238 -11.86 -7.04 -6.93
N VAL A 239 -12.18 -6.56 -8.14
CA VAL A 239 -13.19 -7.16 -9.03
C VAL A 239 -13.00 -8.65 -9.34
N GLY A 240 -11.76 -9.16 -9.37
CA GLY A 240 -11.52 -10.59 -9.59
C GLY A 240 -11.18 -11.39 -8.33
N LEU A 241 -11.31 -10.79 -7.14
CA LEU A 241 -11.25 -11.48 -5.84
C LEU A 241 -12.63 -11.61 -5.18
N ILE A 242 -13.66 -10.98 -5.74
CA ILE A 242 -15.05 -11.06 -5.27
C ILE A 242 -15.83 -12.12 -6.05
N THR A 243 -17.01 -12.47 -5.52
CA THR A 243 -17.86 -13.47 -6.18
C THR A 243 -18.47 -12.92 -7.47
N ARG A 244 -18.74 -13.82 -8.42
CA ARG A 244 -19.41 -13.50 -9.69
C ARG A 244 -20.78 -12.84 -9.47
N SER A 245 -21.53 -13.26 -8.45
CA SER A 245 -22.83 -12.66 -8.09
C SER A 245 -22.68 -11.22 -7.60
N GLN A 246 -21.70 -10.96 -6.72
CA GLN A 246 -21.39 -9.61 -6.23
C GLN A 246 -20.96 -8.70 -7.38
N LEU A 247 -20.07 -9.18 -8.26
CA LEU A 247 -19.61 -8.42 -9.41
C LEU A 247 -20.78 -8.07 -10.34
N LYS A 248 -21.62 -9.05 -10.69
CA LYS A 248 -22.80 -8.85 -11.54
C LYS A 248 -23.75 -7.79 -10.96
N GLY A 249 -24.02 -7.84 -9.65
CA GLY A 249 -24.87 -6.85 -8.98
C GLY A 249 -24.25 -5.45 -8.89
N ALA A 250 -22.91 -5.36 -8.96
CA ALA A 250 -22.19 -4.11 -8.85
C ALA A 250 -22.03 -3.36 -10.18
N LEU A 251 -22.06 -4.05 -11.32
CA LEU A 251 -21.84 -3.49 -12.66
C LEU A 251 -22.61 -2.18 -12.91
N PRO A 252 -23.93 -2.07 -12.61
CA PRO A 252 -24.70 -0.86 -12.92
C PRO A 252 -24.22 0.39 -12.18
N LYS A 253 -23.52 0.25 -11.05
CA LYS A 253 -22.99 1.36 -10.25
C LYS A 253 -21.49 1.56 -10.44
N LEU A 254 -20.74 0.46 -10.59
CA LEU A 254 -19.30 0.50 -10.73
C LEU A 254 -18.88 1.11 -12.07
N VAL A 255 -19.52 0.70 -13.18
CA VAL A 255 -19.17 1.18 -14.51
C VAL A 255 -19.34 2.71 -14.62
N PRO A 256 -20.47 3.32 -14.22
CA PRO A 256 -20.58 4.79 -14.18
C PRO A 256 -19.56 5.45 -13.26
N SER A 257 -19.29 4.87 -12.08
CA SER A 257 -18.31 5.43 -11.12
C SER A 257 -16.90 5.49 -11.71
N ILE A 258 -16.50 4.48 -12.50
CA ILE A 258 -15.23 4.48 -13.24
C ILE A 258 -15.26 5.54 -14.35
N LEU A 259 -16.34 5.59 -15.13
CA LEU A 259 -16.40 6.50 -16.28
C LEU A 259 -16.44 7.98 -15.89
N GLU A 260 -17.01 8.32 -14.73
CA GLU A 260 -17.02 9.70 -14.22
C GLU A 260 -15.61 10.28 -14.01
N LEU A 261 -14.62 9.42 -13.76
CA LEU A 261 -13.23 9.82 -13.55
C LEU A 261 -12.55 10.27 -14.84
N TYR A 262 -12.94 9.77 -16.02
CA TYR A 262 -12.36 10.21 -17.30
C TYR A 262 -12.59 11.71 -17.60
N LYS A 263 -13.61 12.32 -16.99
CA LYS A 263 -13.98 13.73 -17.23
C LYS A 263 -13.12 14.74 -16.46
N LYS A 264 -12.04 14.31 -15.80
CA LYS A 264 -11.26 15.13 -14.85
C LYS A 264 -9.89 15.52 -15.40
N ASP A 265 -8.85 14.77 -15.04
CA ASP A 265 -7.46 15.03 -15.38
C ASP A 265 -6.77 13.73 -15.84
N GLN A 266 -5.54 13.84 -16.36
CA GLN A 266 -4.82 12.73 -16.98
C GLN A 266 -4.49 11.59 -15.99
N ASP A 267 -4.18 11.91 -14.74
CA ASP A 267 -3.85 10.91 -13.72
C ASP A 267 -5.12 10.15 -13.30
N THR A 268 -6.22 10.88 -13.15
CA THR A 268 -7.54 10.30 -12.85
C THR A 268 -8.05 9.42 -14.01
N ALA A 269 -7.77 9.79 -15.27
CA ALA A 269 -8.08 8.98 -16.45
C ALA A 269 -7.25 7.68 -16.51
N LEU A 270 -5.98 7.71 -16.07
CA LEU A 270 -5.16 6.50 -15.97
C LEU A 270 -5.76 5.51 -14.96
N VAL A 271 -6.13 5.98 -13.77
CA VAL A 271 -6.79 5.15 -12.75
C VAL A 271 -8.09 4.54 -13.28
N ALA A 272 -8.91 5.34 -13.97
CA ALA A 272 -10.15 4.87 -14.59
C ALA A 272 -9.87 3.76 -15.61
N THR A 273 -8.82 3.92 -16.43
CA THR A 273 -8.42 2.95 -17.45
C THR A 273 -7.96 1.63 -16.84
N CYS A 274 -7.07 1.67 -15.83
CA CYS A 274 -6.62 0.46 -15.15
C CYS A 274 -7.77 -0.27 -14.45
N SER A 275 -8.65 0.49 -13.78
CA SER A 275 -9.81 -0.09 -13.08
C SER A 275 -10.79 -0.74 -14.06
N LEU A 276 -11.01 -0.10 -15.21
CA LEU A 276 -11.87 -0.63 -16.27
C LEU A 276 -11.27 -1.89 -16.88
N HIS A 277 -9.98 -1.89 -17.19
CA HIS A 277 -9.28 -3.07 -17.71
C HIS A 277 -9.47 -4.29 -16.78
N ASN A 278 -9.24 -4.12 -15.48
CA ASN A 278 -9.44 -5.20 -14.52
C ASN A 278 -10.89 -5.67 -14.45
N LEU A 279 -11.85 -4.73 -14.49
CA LEU A 279 -13.27 -5.04 -14.50
C LEU A 279 -13.65 -5.88 -15.73
N LEU A 280 -13.14 -5.52 -16.91
CA LEU A 280 -13.38 -6.24 -18.16
C LEU A 280 -12.76 -7.63 -18.10
N ASN A 281 -11.50 -7.76 -17.68
CA ASN A 281 -10.86 -9.05 -17.52
C ASN A 281 -11.67 -9.98 -16.60
N ALA A 282 -12.10 -9.48 -15.43
CA ALA A 282 -12.90 -10.27 -14.49
C ALA A 282 -14.31 -10.60 -15.00
N SER A 283 -14.90 -9.73 -15.83
CA SER A 283 -16.26 -9.93 -16.36
C SER A 283 -16.31 -10.84 -17.59
N LEU A 284 -15.23 -10.87 -18.38
CA LEU A 284 -15.13 -11.60 -19.65
C LEU A 284 -14.44 -12.97 -19.50
N LEU A 285 -13.41 -13.07 -18.65
CA LEU A 285 -12.58 -14.29 -18.50
C LEU A 285 -13.05 -15.21 -17.37
N SER A 286 -14.34 -15.16 -17.01
CA SER A 286 -14.87 -15.92 -15.88
C SER A 286 -14.91 -17.43 -16.18
N GLU A 287 -14.05 -18.21 -15.52
CA GLU A 287 -14.03 -19.69 -15.59
C GLU A 287 -15.36 -20.35 -15.17
N THR A 288 -16.25 -19.62 -14.49
CA THR A 288 -17.48 -20.13 -13.85
C THR A 288 -18.77 -19.81 -14.61
N GLY A 289 -18.70 -19.42 -15.88
CA GLY A 289 -19.88 -19.24 -16.73
C GLY A 289 -19.70 -18.21 -17.84
N PRO A 290 -20.75 -17.93 -18.64
CA PRO A 290 -20.66 -17.02 -19.78
C PRO A 290 -20.26 -15.60 -19.36
N PRO A 291 -19.73 -14.78 -20.28
CA PRO A 291 -19.35 -13.39 -20.00
C PRO A 291 -20.49 -12.64 -19.30
N LEU A 292 -20.17 -11.89 -18.24
CA LEU A 292 -21.16 -11.10 -17.49
C LEU A 292 -21.62 -9.85 -18.26
N LEU A 293 -20.80 -9.41 -19.22
CA LEU A 293 -21.05 -8.27 -20.07
C LEU A 293 -21.13 -8.77 -21.50
N ASP A 294 -22.22 -8.42 -22.18
CA ASP A 294 -22.29 -8.58 -23.62
C ASP A 294 -21.37 -7.54 -24.27
N VAL A 295 -20.51 -7.98 -25.19
CA VAL A 295 -19.47 -7.13 -25.80
C VAL A 295 -20.10 -5.90 -26.50
N GLU A 296 -21.33 -6.06 -26.99
CA GLU A 296 -22.15 -5.02 -27.61
C GLU A 296 -22.56 -3.92 -26.62
N VAL A 297 -22.90 -4.28 -25.38
CA VAL A 297 -23.23 -3.31 -24.30
C VAL A 297 -21.99 -2.49 -23.94
N LEU A 298 -20.81 -3.12 -23.98
CA LEU A 298 -19.54 -2.45 -23.72
C LEU A 298 -19.24 -1.37 -24.76
N LEU A 299 -19.31 -1.74 -26.03
CA LEU A 299 -19.08 -0.84 -27.15
C LEU A 299 -20.09 0.30 -27.17
N LEU A 300 -21.38 0.00 -26.95
CA LEU A 300 -22.43 1.01 -26.86
C LEU A 300 -22.20 1.98 -25.69
N PHE A 301 -21.74 1.50 -24.54
CA PHE A 301 -21.50 2.35 -23.38
C PHE A 301 -20.32 3.32 -23.60
N PHE A 302 -19.25 2.87 -24.26
CA PHE A 302 -18.11 3.72 -24.67
C PHE A 302 -18.49 4.76 -25.73
N PHE A 303 -19.29 4.37 -26.73
CA PHE A 303 -19.71 5.27 -27.81
C PHE A 303 -20.73 6.33 -27.35
N PHE A 304 -21.66 6.00 -26.47
CA PHE A 304 -22.72 6.93 -26.05
C PHE A 304 -22.31 7.89 -24.92
N ASN A 305 -21.34 7.54 -24.06
CA ASN A 305 -21.06 8.35 -22.86
C ASN A 305 -19.89 9.35 -23.00
N SER A 306 -18.98 9.20 -23.97
CA SER A 306 -18.04 10.27 -24.36
C SER A 306 -17.22 9.92 -25.62
N PRO A 307 -17.36 10.65 -26.74
CA PRO A 307 -16.57 10.41 -27.96
C PRO A 307 -15.06 10.66 -27.77
N GLN A 308 -14.66 11.44 -26.76
CA GLN A 308 -13.24 11.69 -26.44
C GLN A 308 -12.57 10.50 -25.75
N ILE A 309 -13.33 9.69 -24.99
CA ILE A 309 -12.83 8.49 -24.32
C ILE A 309 -12.49 7.42 -25.38
N SER A 310 -13.31 7.29 -26.43
CA SER A 310 -13.03 6.38 -27.54
C SER A 310 -11.68 6.70 -28.16
N ILE A 311 -11.41 7.95 -28.52
CA ILE A 311 -10.14 8.35 -29.16
C ILE A 311 -8.93 8.08 -28.24
N HIS A 312 -9.04 8.36 -26.94
CA HIS A 312 -7.93 8.17 -26.00
C HIS A 312 -7.71 6.70 -25.58
N PHE A 313 -8.77 5.88 -25.60
CA PHE A 313 -8.75 4.43 -25.40
C PHE A 313 -8.15 3.73 -26.63
N PHE A 314 -8.56 4.12 -27.83
CA PHE A 314 -8.04 3.60 -29.11
C PHE A 314 -6.61 4.07 -29.43
N SER A 315 -6.17 5.24 -28.95
CA SER A 315 -4.81 5.74 -29.25
C SER A 315 -3.71 5.16 -28.35
N ARG A 316 -4.06 4.57 -27.20
CA ARG A 316 -3.10 4.17 -26.15
C ARG A 316 -3.04 2.66 -25.92
N PHE A 317 -4.05 1.91 -26.37
CA PHE A 317 -3.99 0.46 -26.47
C PHE A 317 -3.63 0.07 -27.90
N SER A 318 -2.56 -0.72 -28.05
CA SER A 318 -2.18 -1.32 -29.32
C SER A 318 -3.34 -2.13 -29.89
N PHE A 319 -3.39 -2.17 -31.23
CA PHE A 319 -4.28 -3.00 -32.04
C PHE A 319 -4.43 -4.43 -31.48
N ASP A 320 -3.38 -4.94 -30.82
CA ASP A 320 -3.31 -6.25 -30.15
C ASP A 320 -4.36 -6.50 -29.06
N VAL A 321 -4.81 -5.50 -28.29
CA VAL A 321 -5.84 -5.72 -27.25
C VAL A 321 -7.24 -5.83 -27.87
N LEU A 322 -7.50 -5.04 -28.91
CA LEU A 322 -8.71 -5.18 -29.73
C LEU A 322 -8.70 -6.49 -30.51
N VAL A 323 -7.53 -6.90 -31.03
CA VAL A 323 -7.33 -8.20 -31.67
C VAL A 323 -7.49 -9.33 -30.66
N LEU A 324 -7.02 -9.21 -29.42
CA LEU A 324 -7.24 -10.22 -28.39
C LEU A 324 -8.72 -10.35 -28.04
N ILE A 325 -9.44 -9.23 -27.93
CA ILE A 325 -10.90 -9.22 -27.74
C ILE A 325 -11.61 -9.86 -28.94
N LEU A 326 -11.18 -9.58 -30.19
CA LEU A 326 -11.72 -10.17 -31.42
C LEU A 326 -11.35 -11.64 -31.62
N VAL A 327 -10.15 -12.06 -31.21
CA VAL A 327 -9.65 -13.45 -31.30
C VAL A 327 -10.36 -14.31 -30.28
N VAL A 328 -10.55 -13.81 -29.05
CA VAL A 328 -11.38 -14.46 -28.03
C VAL A 328 -12.84 -14.55 -28.51
N PHE A 329 -13.36 -13.51 -29.19
CA PHE A 329 -14.69 -13.53 -29.80
C PHE A 329 -14.84 -14.57 -30.92
N ASN A 330 -13.85 -14.70 -31.82
CA ASN A 330 -13.88 -15.69 -32.91
C ASN A 330 -13.70 -17.13 -32.40
N GLN A 331 -12.91 -17.34 -31.34
CA GLN A 331 -12.73 -18.66 -30.71
C GLN A 331 -14.02 -19.12 -30.00
N LEU A 332 -14.80 -18.20 -29.44
CA LEU A 332 -16.06 -18.50 -28.76
C LEU A 332 -17.26 -18.73 -29.69
N GLN A 333 -17.16 -18.37 -30.99
CA GLN A 333 -18.19 -18.69 -32.00
C GLN A 333 -18.01 -20.07 -32.65
N ILE A 334 -16.91 -20.79 -32.38
CA ILE A 334 -16.59 -22.10 -33.00
C ILE A 334 -16.73 -23.26 -31.99
N CYS A 335 -17.38 -23.05 -30.83
CA CYS A 335 -17.78 -24.11 -29.90
C CYS A 335 -19.29 -24.16 -29.70
#